data_AF-A0A1F6PIX8-F1
#
_entry.id   AF-A0A1F6PIX8-F1
#
_cell.length_a   1.000
_cell.length_b   1.000
_cell.length_c   1.000
_cell.angle_alpha   90.00
_cell.angle_beta   90.00
_cell.angle_gamma   90.00
#
_symmetry.space_group_name_H-M   'P 1'
#
loop_
_entity.id
_entity.type
_entity.pdbx_description
1 polymer ?
#
loop_
_entity_poly.entity_id
_entity_poly.type
_entity_poly.pdbx_seq_one_letter_code
_entity_poly.pdbx_strand_id
1 'polypeptide(L)' 'MDILHPPERAFTIEELDPKNYGIIVISETGKQGLLLPDLEGVDTVEQQIMICQRKAGMSNSEKFYLKKFKVDRYPEE' A
#
# COMPACT_ATOMS: atom_id res chain seq x y z
N MET A 1 13.71 -11.82 7.83
CA MET A 1 12.66 -12.44 7.00
C MET A 1 11.32 -11.71 7.15
N ASP A 2 10.68 -11.35 6.04
CA ASP A 2 9.36 -10.69 6.02
C ASP A 2 8.25 -11.67 5.61
N ILE A 3 7.16 -11.72 6.37
CA ILE A 3 5.96 -12.52 6.07
C ILE A 3 4.82 -11.59 5.65
N LEU A 4 4.35 -11.77 4.42
CA LEU A 4 3.23 -11.02 3.85
C LEU A 4 1.91 -11.77 4.08
N HIS A 5 0.96 -11.11 4.73
CA HIS A 5 -0.40 -11.64 4.89
C HIS A 5 -1.26 -11.35 3.66
N PRO A 6 -2.30 -12.17 3.38
CA PRO A 6 -3.20 -11.93 2.25
C PRO A 6 -3.83 -10.53 2.30
N PRO A 7 -3.89 -9.80 1.17
CA PRO A 7 -4.45 -8.46 1.15
C PRO A 7 -5.97 -8.47 1.24
N GLU A 8 -6.51 -7.59 2.07
CA GLU A 8 -7.93 -7.35 2.26
C GLU A 8 -8.35 -5.99 1.69
N ARG A 9 -9.65 -5.82 1.42
CA ARG A 9 -10.17 -4.55 0.90
C ARG A 9 -10.03 -3.46 1.95
N ALA A 10 -9.51 -2.30 1.55
CA ALA A 10 -9.64 -1.11 2.36
C ALA A 10 -10.96 -0.39 1.99
N PHE A 11 -11.86 -0.24 2.97
CA PHE A 11 -13.10 0.50 2.88
C PHE A 11 -12.91 2.00 3.13
N THR A 12 -11.97 2.38 4.00
CA THR A 12 -11.69 3.80 4.30
C THR A 12 -10.19 4.07 4.44
N ILE A 13 -9.83 5.36 4.47
CA ILE A 13 -8.43 5.78 4.66
C ILE A 13 -8.05 5.70 6.15
N GLU A 14 -9.00 5.92 7.07
CA GLU A 14 -8.70 5.95 8.51
C GLU A 14 -8.30 4.58 9.09
N GLU A 15 -8.61 3.49 8.39
CA GLU A 15 -8.18 2.15 8.79
C GLU A 15 -6.78 1.76 8.28
N LEU A 16 -6.09 2.70 7.62
CA LEU A 16 -4.74 2.54 7.12
C LEU A 16 -3.77 3.31 8.00
N ASP A 17 -2.73 2.62 8.42
CA ASP A 17 -1.58 3.23 9.08
C ASP A 17 -0.34 2.88 8.23
N PRO A 18 0.36 3.88 7.64
CA PRO A 18 1.53 3.66 6.80
C PRO A 18 2.64 2.87 7.49
N LYS A 19 2.70 2.88 8.83
CA LYS A 19 3.70 2.12 9.60
C LYS A 19 3.33 0.66 9.79
N ASN A 20 2.04 0.33 9.82
CA ASN A 20 1.56 -1.01 10.14
C ASN A 20 1.05 -1.77 8.93
N TYR A 21 0.58 -1.08 7.89
CA TYR A 21 -0.04 -1.68 6.72
C TYR A 21 0.64 -1.29 5.41
N GLY A 22 0.95 -2.32 4.62
CA GLY A 22 1.25 -2.13 3.21
C GLY A 22 -0.05 -1.95 2.43
N ILE A 23 0.04 -1.28 1.28
CA ILE A 23 -1.11 -1.02 0.42
C ILE A 23 -0.88 -1.54 -1.00
N ILE A 24 -1.97 -1.91 -1.64
CA ILE A 24 -2.03 -2.25 -3.06
C ILE A 24 -3.07 -1.36 -3.73
N VAL A 25 -2.67 -0.63 -4.76
CA VAL A 25 -3.60 0.11 -5.63
C VAL A 25 -3.81 -0.67 -6.93
N ILE A 26 -5.04 -0.72 -7.40
CA ILE A 26 -5.43 -1.45 -8.61
C ILE A 26 -6.30 -0.55 -9.47
N SER A 27 -5.82 -0.13 -10.64
CA SER A 27 -6.62 0.66 -11.59
C SER A 27 -7.75 -0.16 -12.20
N GLU A 28 -8.73 0.53 -12.78
CA GLU A 28 -9.80 -0.10 -13.59
C GLU A 28 -9.25 -0.80 -14.85
N THR A 29 -8.05 -0.44 -15.32
CA THR A 29 -7.40 -1.02 -16.50
C THR A 29 -6.47 -2.20 -16.18
N GLY A 30 -6.33 -2.56 -14.90
CA GLY A 30 -5.51 -3.69 -14.45
C GLY A 30 -4.07 -3.35 -14.08
N LYS A 31 -3.63 -2.08 -14.18
CA LYS A 31 -2.36 -1.64 -13.56
C LYS A 31 -2.41 -1.80 -12.05
N GLN A 32 -1.30 -2.24 -11.46
CA GLN A 32 -1.19 -2.49 -10.02
C GLN A 32 0.11 -1.91 -9.46
N GLY A 33 0.01 -1.35 -8.25
CA GLY A 33 1.15 -0.91 -7.45
C GLY A 33 1.07 -1.51 -6.06
N LEU A 34 2.21 -1.82 -5.46
CA LEU A 34 2.34 -2.25 -4.08
C LEU A 34 3.35 -1.36 -3.37
N LEU A 35 3.05 -1.01 -2.12
CA LEU A 35 3.97 -0.32 -1.23
C LEU A 35 3.96 -0.99 0.14
N LEU A 36 5.14 -1.33 0.66
CA LEU A 36 5.30 -1.91 1.99
C LEU A 36 5.00 -0.86 3.09
N PRO A 37 4.66 -1.31 4.30
CA PRO A 37 4.61 -0.43 5.46
C PRO A 37 6.00 0.01 5.92
N ASP A 38 6.01 1.04 6.76
CA ASP A 38 7.18 1.51 7.51
C ASP A 38 8.35 1.92 6.60
N LEU A 39 8.04 2.76 5.61
CA LEU A 39 9.02 3.31 4.69
C LEU A 39 9.45 4.71 5.13
N GLU A 40 10.76 4.95 5.13
CA GLU A 40 11.33 6.26 5.41
C GLU A 40 10.78 7.32 4.45
N GLY A 41 10.33 8.45 5.02
CA GLY A 41 9.75 9.56 4.26
C GLY A 41 8.29 9.37 3.82
N VAL A 42 7.58 8.36 4.36
CA VAL A 42 6.15 8.12 4.12
C VAL A 42 5.39 8.22 5.44
N ASP A 43 4.94 9.43 5.77
CA ASP A 43 4.31 9.73 7.07
C ASP A 43 2.77 9.69 7.03
N THR A 44 2.18 9.71 5.83
CA THR A 44 0.71 9.78 5.64
C THR A 44 0.23 8.74 4.64
N VAL A 45 -1.04 8.33 4.79
CA VAL A 45 -1.67 7.35 3.88
C VAL A 45 -1.79 7.93 2.47
N GLU A 46 -2.06 9.22 2.35
CA GLU A 46 -2.13 9.92 1.07
C GLU A 46 -0.78 9.89 0.34
N GLN A 47 0.33 10.14 1.05
CA GLN A 47 1.67 9.99 0.50
C GLN A 47 1.92 8.54 0.04
N GLN A 48 1.57 7.56 0.88
CA GLN A 48 1.72 6.15 0.56
C GLN A 48 0.97 5.80 -0.74
N ILE A 49 -0.30 6.21 -0.87
CA ILE A 49 -1.12 6.01 -2.07
C ILE A 49 -0.50 6.67 -3.30
N MET A 50 -0.10 7.94 -3.20
CA MET A 50 0.49 8.68 -4.33
C MET A 50 1.78 8.02 -4.83
N ILE A 51 2.65 7.59 -3.91
CA ILE A 51 3.89 6.88 -4.27
C ILE A 51 3.56 5.56 -4.95
N CYS A 52 2.57 4.83 -4.43
CA CYS A 52 2.13 3.55 -4.96
C CYS A 52 1.54 3.68 -6.38
N GLN A 53 0.68 4.68 -6.62
CA GLN A 53 0.13 5.02 -7.94
C GLN A 53 1.24 5.36 -8.94
N ARG A 54 2.21 6.21 -8.54
CA ARG A 54 3.34 6.57 -9.40
C ARG A 54 4.19 5.36 -9.80
N LYS A 55 4.49 4.46 -8.84
CA LYS A 55 5.21 3.20 -9.12
C LYS A 55 4.45 2.29 -10.08
N ALA A 56 3.13 2.36 -10.09
CA ALA A 56 2.27 1.61 -11.01
C ALA A 56 2.03 2.30 -12.36
N GLY A 57 2.59 3.50 -12.58
CA GLY A 57 2.31 4.30 -13.78
C GLY A 57 0.84 4.74 -13.88
N MET A 58 0.19 5.01 -12.75
CA MET A 58 -1.15 5.57 -12.67
C MET A 58 -1.11 7.09 -12.46
N SER A 59 -2.12 7.80 -12.97
CA SER A 59 -2.32 9.21 -12.62
C SER A 59 -2.89 9.33 -11.22
N ASN A 60 -2.54 10.39 -10.48
CA ASN A 60 -3.11 10.69 -9.17
C ASN A 60 -4.64 10.90 -9.21
N SER A 61 -5.19 11.27 -10.37
CA SER A 61 -6.64 11.47 -10.59
C SER A 61 -7.36 10.21 -11.08
N GLU A 62 -6.64 9.12 -11.33
CA GLU A 62 -7.20 7.87 -11.85
C GLU A 62 -7.99 7.16 -10.74
N LYS A 63 -9.13 6.55 -11.10
CA LYS A 63 -9.88 5.71 -10.15
C LYS A 63 -9.13 4.41 -9.90
N PHE A 64 -9.14 3.96 -8.65
CA PHE A 64 -8.48 2.73 -8.24
C PHE A 64 -9.24 2.03 -7.12
N TYR A 65 -9.01 0.73 -6.99
CA TYR A 65 -9.34 -0.06 -5.82
C TYR A 65 -8.14 -0.10 -4.88
N LEU A 66 -8.42 -0.02 -3.58
CA LEU A 66 -7.42 -0.06 -2.52
C LEU A 66 -7.55 -1.35 -1.72
N LYS A 67 -6.41 -2.01 -1.51
CA LYS A 67 -6.27 -3.12 -0.58
C LYS A 67 -5.16 -2.83 0.41
N LYS A 68 -5.25 -3.43 1.59
CA LYS A 68 -4.24 -3.37 2.65
C LYS A 68 -3.77 -4.77 3.01
N PHE A 69 -2.52 -4.89 3.46
CA PHE A 69 -1.97 -6.15 3.98
C PHE A 69 -1.03 -5.86 5.14
N LYS A 70 -0.90 -6.83 6.05
CA LYS A 70 0.06 -6.78 7.15
C LYS A 70 1.38 -7.41 6.74
N VAL A 71 2.45 -6.91 7.35
CA VAL A 71 3.81 -7.44 7.18
C VAL A 71 4.39 -7.71 8.56
N ASP A 72 4.70 -8.98 8.84
CA ASP A 72 5.44 -9.34 10.04
C ASP A 72 6.92 -9.47 9.68
N ARG A 73 7.77 -8.67 10.34
CA ARG A 73 9.22 -8.70 10.13
C ARG A 73 9.89 -9.48 11.27
N TYR A 74 10.65 -10.50 10.91
CA TYR A 74 11.43 -11.31 11.84
C TYR A 74 12.93 -11.05 11.59
N PRO A 75 13.73 -10.78 12.63
CA PRO A 75 15.19 -10.71 12.48
C PRO A 75 15.72 -12.05 11.96
N GLU A 76 16.70 -11.99 11.07
CA GLU A 76 17.49 -13.18 10.73
C GLU A 76 18.47 -13.41 11.89
N GLU A 77 18.41 -14.60 12.51
CA GLU A 77 19.36 -15.04 13.54
C GLU A 77 20.74 -15.34 12.95
#